data_AF-A0A2W5XDD7-F1
#
_entry.id   AF-A0A2W5XDD7-F1
#
_cell.length_a   1.000
_cell.length_b   1.000
_cell.length_c   1.000
_cell.angle_alpha   90.00
_cell.angle_beta   90.00
_cell.angle_gamma   90.00
#
_symmetry.space_group_name_H-M   'P 1'
#
loop_
_entity.id
_entity.type
_entity.pdbx_description
1 polymer ?
#
loop_
_entity_poly.entity_id
_entity_poly.type
_entity_poly.pdbx_seq_one_letter_code
_entity_poly.pdbx_strand_id
1 'polypeptide(L)' 'MTRLRLWRQTAGLTQPEAALHIGVSVVVYRYLESGRWRPSPRVAQLLENALGEPADRLLKPVKGPKLCAPIATAV' A
#
# COMPACT_ATOMS: atom_id res chain seq x y z
N MET A 1 8.21 6.04 -5.53
CA MET A 1 7.41 4.80 -5.46
C MET A 1 7.64 4.23 -4.07
N THR A 2 6.60 3.98 -3.28
CA THR A 2 6.74 3.46 -1.90
C THR A 2 6.73 1.93 -1.90
N ARG A 3 7.19 1.30 -0.82
CA ARG A 3 7.07 -0.16 -0.68
C ARG A 3 5.61 -0.61 -0.70
N LEU A 4 4.72 0.18 -0.11
CA LEU A 4 3.28 -0.05 -0.16
C LEU A 4 2.75 -0.17 -1.60
N ARG A 5 3.18 0.75 -2.47
CA ARG A 5 2.82 0.69 -3.90
C ARG A 5 3.42 -0.54 -4.59
N LEU A 6 4.62 -0.94 -4.19
CA LEU A 6 5.31 -2.11 -4.75
C LEU A 6 4.57 -3.39 -4.37
N TRP A 7 4.23 -3.56 -3.09
CA TRP A 7 3.41 -4.67 -2.59
C TRP A 7 2.09 -4.79 -3.36
N ARG A 8 1.38 -3.67 -3.53
CA ARG A 8 0.12 -3.65 -4.28
C ARG A 8 0.30 -4.14 -5.71
N GLN A 9 1.32 -3.63 -6.40
CA GLN A 9 1.61 -4.01 -7.78
C GLN A 9 2.03 -5.49 -7.89
N THR A 10 2.83 -6.00 -6.97
CA THR A 10 3.23 -7.42 -6.95
C THR A 10 2.06 -8.35 -6.61
N ALA A 11 1.09 -7.86 -5.84
CA ALA A 11 -0.14 -8.59 -5.53
C ALA A 11 -1.21 -8.45 -6.62
N GLY A 12 -0.96 -7.70 -7.71
CA GLY A 12 -1.92 -7.49 -8.79
C GLY A 12 -3.13 -6.63 -8.43
N LEU A 13 -3.11 -5.98 -7.25
CA LEU A 13 -4.26 -5.26 -6.70
C LEU A 13 -4.41 -3.84 -7.28
N THR A 14 -5.64 -3.42 -7.46
CA THR A 14 -6.00 -2.01 -7.67
C THR A 14 -5.93 -1.22 -6.35
N GLN A 15 -5.91 0.11 -6.42
CA GLN A 15 -5.97 0.95 -5.20
C GLN A 15 -7.20 0.67 -4.32
N PRO A 16 -8.44 0.53 -4.85
CA PRO A 16 -9.60 0.23 -4.01
C PRO A 16 -9.52 -1.15 -3.36
N GLU A 17 -9.05 -2.18 -4.05
CA GLU A 17 -8.90 -3.53 -3.47
C GLU A 17 -7.85 -3.54 -2.35
N ALA A 18 -6.72 -2.86 -2.54
CA ALA A 18 -5.70 -2.71 -1.51
C ALA A 18 -6.21 -1.90 -0.30
N ALA A 19 -7.00 -0.86 -0.54
CA ALA A 19 -7.63 -0.08 0.53
C ALA A 19 -8.61 -0.94 1.34
N LEU A 20 -9.42 -1.76 0.66
CA LEU A 20 -10.32 -2.71 1.29
C LEU A 20 -9.55 -3.76 2.11
N HIS A 21 -8.46 -4.29 1.56
CA HIS A 21 -7.61 -5.29 2.23
C HIS A 21 -7.02 -4.77 3.56
N ILE A 22 -6.67 -3.49 3.63
CA ILE A 22 -6.10 -2.84 4.82
C ILE A 22 -7.18 -2.26 5.74
N GLY A 23 -8.42 -2.12 5.25
CA GLY A 23 -9.53 -1.53 6.01
C GLY A 23 -9.47 0.00 6.08
N VAL A 24 -9.04 0.67 5.02
CA VAL A 24 -9.00 2.15 4.90
C VAL A 24 -9.78 2.63 3.68
N SER A 25 -10.10 3.92 3.63
CA SER A 25 -10.70 4.50 2.43
C SER A 25 -9.69 4.57 1.27
N VAL A 26 -10.18 4.50 0.03
CA VAL A 26 -9.35 4.63 -1.18
C VAL A 26 -8.56 5.93 -1.21
N VAL A 27 -9.15 7.01 -0.67
CA VAL A 27 -8.51 8.32 -0.53
C VAL A 27 -7.33 8.26 0.43
N VAL A 28 -7.50 7.65 1.61
CA VAL A 28 -6.42 7.45 2.58
C VAL A 28 -5.32 6.60 1.96
N TYR A 29 -5.68 5.50 1.28
CA TYR A 29 -4.72 4.63 0.61
C TYR A 29 -3.88 5.38 -0.44
N ARG A 30 -4.51 6.24 -1.26
CA ARG A 30 -3.80 7.10 -2.21
C ARG A 30 -2.80 8.04 -1.52
N TYR A 31 -3.16 8.63 -0.37
CA TYR A 31 -2.23 9.47 0.40
C TYR A 31 -1.06 8.67 0.97
N LEU A 32 -1.29 7.45 1.44
CA LEU A 32 -0.24 6.55 1.91
C LEU A 32 0.77 6.21 0.79
N GLU A 33 0.29 5.90 -0.42
CA GLU A 33 1.17 5.61 -1.56
C GLU A 33 2.01 6.81 -2.01
N SER A 34 1.59 8.04 -1.70
CA SER A 34 2.36 9.23 -2.02
C SER A 34 3.66 9.32 -1.23
N GLY A 35 3.72 8.69 -0.05
CA GLY A 35 4.84 8.79 0.89
C GLY A 35 5.05 10.19 1.51
N ARG A 36 4.18 11.16 1.18
CA ARG A 36 4.25 12.55 1.69
C ARG A 36 3.38 12.77 2.92
N TRP A 37 2.47 11.84 3.21
CA TRP A 37 1.53 11.93 4.31
C TRP A 37 1.96 11.02 5.46
N ARG A 38 2.01 11.57 6.68
CA ARG A 38 2.23 10.78 7.90
C ARG A 38 0.89 10.25 8.40
N PRO A 39 0.66 8.93 8.45
CA PRO A 39 -0.57 8.38 8.96
C PRO A 39 -0.77 8.66 10.44
N SER A 40 -2.04 8.68 10.86
CA SER A 40 -2.36 8.60 12.28
C SER A 40 -1.91 7.24 12.85
N PRO A 41 -1.69 7.13 14.17
CA PRO A 41 -1.29 5.87 14.81
C PRO A 41 -2.23 4.71 14.49
N ARG A 42 -3.54 4.98 14.38
CA ARG A 42 -4.55 3.98 13.99
C ARG A 42 -4.31 3.44 12.57
N VAL A 43 -4.02 4.31 11.60
CA VAL A 43 -3.77 3.89 10.21
C VAL A 43 -2.42 3.18 10.08
N ALA A 44 -1.41 3.62 10.85
CA ALA A 44 -0.15 2.91 10.94
C ALA A 44 -0.35 1.48 11.46
N GLN A 45 -1.11 1.30 12.53
CA GLN A 45 -1.42 -0.02 13.08
C GLN A 45 -2.16 -0.92 12.07
N LEU A 46 -3.12 -0.36 11.30
CA LEU A 46 -3.81 -1.12 10.26
C LEU A 46 -2.85 -1.61 9.17
N LEU A 47 -1.92 -0.76 8.74
CA LEU A 47 -0.88 -1.14 7.78
C LEU A 47 0.02 -2.25 8.33
N GLU A 48 0.47 -2.08 9.57
CA GLU A 48 1.36 -3.04 10.24
C GLU A 48 0.69 -4.40 10.41
N ASN A 49 -0.58 -4.41 10.81
CA ASN A 49 -1.35 -5.64 10.97
C ASN A 49 -1.62 -6.33 9.62
N ALA A 50 -1.91 -5.56 8.57
CA ALA A 50 -2.23 -6.12 7.25
C ALA A 50 -0.99 -6.67 6.53
N LEU A 51 0.18 -6.06 6.74
CA LEU A 51 1.39 -6.33 5.94
C LEU A 51 2.53 -6.96 6.74
N GLY A 52 2.41 -7.06 8.08
CA GLY A 52 3.43 -7.63 8.96
C GLY A 52 4.74 -6.84 9.02
N GLU A 53 4.73 -5.58 8.57
CA GLU A 53 5.91 -4.73 8.44
C GLU A 53 5.62 -3.34 9.03
N PRO A 54 6.60 -2.70 9.69
CA PRO A 54 6.43 -1.37 10.30
C PRO A 54 6.01 -0.33 9.27
N ALA A 55 5.05 0.53 9.63
CA ALA A 55 4.46 1.52 8.73
C ALA A 55 5.52 2.47 8.13
N ASP A 56 6.53 2.85 8.92
CA ASP A 56 7.65 3.68 8.45
C ASP A 56 8.40 3.03 7.28
N ARG A 57 8.62 1.71 7.33
CA ARG A 57 9.32 0.98 6.28
C ARG A 57 8.44 0.86 5.03
N LEU A 58 7.14 0.64 5.20
CA LEU A 58 6.16 0.53 4.10
C LEU A 58 6.00 1.84 3.32
N LEU A 59 6.07 2.97 4.00
CA LEU A 59 5.86 4.30 3.42
C LEU A 59 7.14 4.93 2.87
N LYS A 60 8.31 4.39 3.23
CA LYS A 60 9.59 4.86 2.68
C LYS A 60 9.64 4.70 1.15
N PRO A 61 10.15 5.72 0.43
CA PRO A 61 10.36 5.60 -1.00
C PRO A 61 11.42 4.54 -1.29
N VAL A 62 11.15 3.71 -2.28
CA VAL A 62 12.06 2.72 -2.85
C VAL A 62 12.35 3.06 -4.32
N LYS A 63 13.59 2.82 -4.72
CA LYS A 63 14.02 2.88 -6.12
C LYS A 63 13.78 1.49 -6.69
N GLY A 64 12.71 1.31 -7.46
CA GLY A 64 12.33 0.03 -8.05
C GLY A 64 11.80 0.18 -9.47
N PRO A 65 11.83 -0.89 -10.29
CA PRO A 65 11.26 -0.86 -11.63
C PRO A 65 9.75 -0.58 -11.56
N LYS A 66 9.23 0.23 -12.48
CA LYS A 66 7.79 0.50 -12.58
C LYS A 66 7.11 -0.78 -13.09
N LEU A 67 6.53 -1.56 -12.18
CA LEU A 67 5.71 -2.71 -12.54
C LEU A 67 4.35 -2.19 -13.02
N CYS A 68 4.16 -2.18 -14.33
CA CYS A 68 2.97 -1.73 -15.03
C CYS A 68 2.22 -2.95 -15.58
N ALA A 69 1.60 -3.79 -14.75
CA ALA A 69 0.57 -4.74 -15.20
C ALA A 69 -0.21 -5.30 -14.01
N PRO A 70 -1.53 -5.55 -14.15
CA PRO A 70 -2.28 -6.32 -13.19
C PRO A 70 -1.91 -7.80 -13.36
N ILE A 71 -1.48 -8.46 -12.29
CA ILE A 71 -1.52 -9.93 -12.24
C ILE A 71 -2.96 -10.26 -11.87
N ALA A 72 -3.78 -10.49 -12.89
CA ALA A 72 -5.13 -11.01 -12.70
C ALA A 72 -5.05 -12.39 -12.03
N THR A 73 -5.80 -12.58 -10.94
CA THR A 73 -6.16 -13.88 -10.36
C THR A 73 -7.47 -13.61 -9.60
N ALA A 74 -8.69 -13.95 -10.05
CA ALA A 74 -9.23 -15.24 -10.49
C ALA A 74 -9.11 -16.32 -9.41
N VAL A 75 -9.96 -16.23 -8.38
CA VAL A 75 -10.67 -17.37 -7.74
C VAL A 75 -12.01 -16.84 -7.23
#